data_AF-Q5TG81-F1
#
_entry.id   AF-Q5TG81-F1
#
_cell.length_a   1.000
_cell.length_b   1.000
_cell.length_c   1.000
_cell.angle_alpha   90.00
_cell.angle_beta   90.00
_cell.angle_gamma   90.00
#
_symmetry.space_group_name_H-M   'P 1'
#
loop_
_entity.id
_entity.type
_entity.pdbx_description
1 polymer ?
#
loop_
_entity_poly.entity_id
_entity_poly.type
_entity_poly.pdbx_seq_one_letter_code
_entity_poly.pdbx_strand_id
1 'polypeptide(L)'
;MAEQLMTLAYDNGINLFDTAEVYAAGKAEVVLGNIIKKKGWRRSSLVITTKIFWGGKAETERGLSRKHIIEGLKASLERLQLEYVDVVFANRPDPNTPMEETVRAMTHVINQGMAMYWGTSRWSSMEIMEAYSVARQFNLTPPICEQAEYHM
;
A
#
# COMPACT_ATOMS: atom_id res chain seq x y z
N MET A 1 -23.14 6.03 -5.68
CA MET A 1 -22.50 6.46 -4.42
C MET A 1 -20.97 6.57 -4.57
N ALA A 2 -20.18 5.47 -4.58
CA ALA A 2 -18.71 5.56 -4.59
C ALA A 2 -18.12 6.38 -5.76
N GLU A 3 -18.60 6.14 -6.99
CA GLU A 3 -18.17 6.91 -8.17
C GLU A 3 -18.45 8.41 -8.05
N GLN A 4 -19.58 8.79 -7.47
CA GLN A 4 -19.96 10.20 -7.29
C GLN A 4 -19.06 10.89 -6.27
N LEU A 5 -18.76 10.23 -5.14
CA LEU A 5 -17.85 10.77 -4.12
C LEU A 5 -16.43 10.95 -4.67
N MET A 6 -15.91 9.93 -5.37
CA MET A 6 -14.58 10.01 -5.98
C MET A 6 -14.51 11.08 -7.07
N THR A 7 -15.56 11.21 -7.89
CA THR A 7 -15.64 12.26 -8.92
C THR A 7 -15.62 13.64 -8.27
N LEU A 8 -16.47 13.87 -7.25
CA LEU A 8 -16.51 15.15 -6.56
C LEU A 8 -15.14 15.49 -5.92
N ALA A 9 -14.49 14.51 -5.29
CA ALA A 9 -13.17 14.70 -4.71
C ALA A 9 -12.14 15.11 -5.79
N TYR A 10 -12.07 14.37 -6.90
CA TYR A 10 -11.14 14.64 -7.99
C TYR A 10 -11.39 16.01 -8.64
N ASP A 11 -12.65 16.35 -8.91
CA ASP A 11 -13.04 17.62 -9.53
C ASP A 11 -12.74 18.82 -8.61
N ASN A 12 -12.63 18.59 -7.30
CA ASN A 12 -12.21 19.60 -6.30
C ASN A 12 -10.70 19.54 -5.98
N GLY A 13 -9.91 18.84 -6.77
CA GLY A 13 -8.44 18.85 -6.68
C GLY A 13 -7.83 17.79 -5.75
N ILE A 14 -8.62 16.89 -5.14
CA ILE A 14 -8.07 15.75 -4.41
C ILE A 14 -7.50 14.75 -5.42
N ASN A 15 -6.22 14.42 -5.28
CA ASN A 15 -5.54 13.42 -6.11
C ASN A 15 -5.19 12.14 -5.34
N LEU A 16 -5.26 12.14 -4.00
CA LEU A 16 -4.92 11.01 -3.15
C LEU A 16 -6.15 10.14 -2.83
N PHE A 17 -6.07 8.85 -3.16
CA PHE A 17 -7.10 7.87 -2.87
C PHE A 17 -6.49 6.62 -2.23
N ASP A 18 -6.92 6.33 -1.01
CA ASP A 18 -6.39 5.24 -0.19
C ASP A 18 -7.35 4.06 -0.12
N THR A 19 -6.80 2.85 -0.09
CA THR A 19 -7.54 1.59 0.08
C THR A 19 -6.65 0.56 0.79
N ALA A 20 -7.11 -0.69 0.93
CA ALA A 20 -6.32 -1.81 1.43
C ALA A 20 -6.86 -3.13 0.88
N GLU A 21 -6.02 -4.16 0.80
CA GLU A 21 -6.45 -5.49 0.33
C GLU A 21 -7.59 -6.07 1.20
N VAL A 22 -7.58 -5.75 2.50
CA VAL A 22 -8.55 -6.28 3.47
C VAL A 22 -9.92 -5.58 3.39
N TYR A 23 -9.98 -4.37 2.82
CA TYR A 23 -11.20 -3.57 2.82
C TYR A 23 -12.29 -4.23 1.97
N ALA A 24 -13.35 -4.65 2.66
CA ALA A 24 -14.43 -5.46 2.09
C ALA A 24 -13.92 -6.70 1.33
N ALA A 25 -12.85 -7.35 1.83
CA ALA A 25 -12.21 -8.50 1.21
C ALA A 25 -11.83 -8.23 -0.27
N GLY A 26 -11.09 -7.16 -0.51
CA GLY A 26 -10.62 -6.74 -1.84
C GLY A 26 -11.66 -6.01 -2.70
N LYS A 27 -12.95 -5.99 -2.32
CA LYS A 27 -13.99 -5.33 -3.13
C LYS A 27 -13.80 -3.81 -3.21
N ALA A 28 -13.21 -3.18 -2.18
CA ALA A 28 -12.91 -1.75 -2.22
C ALA A 28 -11.93 -1.40 -3.35
N GLU A 29 -10.88 -2.21 -3.53
CA GLU A 29 -9.92 -2.07 -4.62
C GLU A 29 -10.56 -2.27 -6.00
N VAL A 30 -11.44 -3.27 -6.14
CA VAL A 30 -12.19 -3.50 -7.38
C VAL A 30 -13.08 -2.29 -7.73
N VAL A 31 -13.78 -1.72 -6.75
CA VAL A 31 -14.61 -0.53 -6.96
C VAL A 31 -13.75 0.67 -7.35
N LEU A 32 -12.63 0.90 -6.66
CA LEU A 32 -11.70 1.99 -6.96
C LEU A 32 -11.12 1.87 -8.37
N GLY A 33 -10.61 0.69 -8.74
CA GLY A 33 -10.06 0.40 -10.07
C GLY A 33 -11.08 0.61 -11.18
N ASN A 34 -12.30 0.12 -11.00
CA ASN A 34 -13.39 0.31 -11.95
C ASN A 34 -13.73 1.79 -12.16
N ILE A 35 -13.72 2.61 -11.09
CA ILE A 35 -13.97 4.06 -11.21
C ILE A 35 -12.84 4.73 -11.99
N ILE A 36 -11.58 4.47 -11.65
CA ILE A 36 -10.41 5.04 -12.35
C ILE A 36 -10.49 4.72 -13.84
N LYS A 37 -10.72 3.44 -14.19
CA LYS A 37 -10.84 2.97 -15.57
C LYS A 37 -12.03 3.62 -16.30
N LYS A 38 -13.20 3.69 -15.66
CA LYS A 38 -14.41 4.28 -16.24
C LYS A 38 -14.26 5.78 -16.49
N LYS A 39 -13.65 6.51 -15.55
CA LYS A 39 -13.48 7.96 -15.63
C LYS A 39 -12.37 8.37 -16.60
N GLY A 40 -11.43 7.47 -16.89
CA GLY A 40 -10.34 7.72 -17.82
C GLY A 40 -9.40 8.85 -17.37
N TRP A 41 -9.32 9.11 -16.06
CA TRP A 41 -8.37 10.07 -15.52
C TRP A 41 -6.94 9.61 -15.82
N ARG A 42 -6.05 10.57 -16.09
CA ARG A 42 -4.65 10.24 -16.38
C ARG A 42 -4.03 9.60 -15.14
N ARG A 43 -3.38 8.44 -15.31
CA ARG A 43 -2.69 7.78 -14.18
C ARG A 43 -1.67 8.68 -13.50
N SER A 44 -1.02 9.57 -14.27
CA SER A 44 -0.05 10.55 -13.78
C SER A 44 -0.63 11.70 -12.96
N SER A 45 -1.96 11.87 -12.91
CA SER A 45 -2.62 12.88 -12.07
C SER A 45 -3.23 12.30 -10.80
N LEU A 46 -3.01 11.01 -10.52
CA LEU A 46 -3.55 10.31 -9.36
C LEU A 46 -2.43 9.82 -8.45
N VAL A 47 -2.69 9.84 -7.14
CA VAL A 47 -1.90 9.19 -6.12
C VAL A 47 -2.77 8.09 -5.49
N ILE A 48 -2.50 6.84 -5.82
CA ILE A 48 -3.22 5.67 -5.33
C ILE A 48 -2.37 4.97 -4.29
N THR A 49 -2.93 4.73 -3.12
CA THR A 49 -2.25 4.02 -2.04
C THR A 49 -3.04 2.78 -1.62
N THR A 50 -2.34 1.69 -1.34
CA THR A 50 -2.95 0.48 -0.77
C THR A 50 -2.13 -0.04 0.40
N LYS A 51 -2.72 -0.91 1.23
CA LYS A 51 -2.06 -1.51 2.40
C LYS A 51 -2.11 -3.02 2.35
N ILE A 52 -1.00 -3.63 2.72
CA ILE A 52 -0.80 -5.07 2.77
C ILE A 52 -0.60 -5.52 4.22
N PHE A 53 -1.34 -6.55 4.62
CA PHE A 53 -1.15 -7.37 5.82
C PHE A 53 -2.15 -8.55 5.89
N TRP A 54 -3.35 -8.43 5.31
CA TRP A 54 -4.43 -9.42 5.44
C TRP A 54 -5.09 -9.70 4.08
N GLY A 55 -4.48 -10.58 3.30
CA GLY A 55 -4.99 -10.96 1.98
C GLY A 55 -5.91 -12.17 1.96
N GLY A 56 -5.99 -12.95 3.05
CA GLY A 56 -6.79 -14.18 3.04
C GLY A 56 -6.87 -14.93 4.37
N LYS A 57 -7.32 -16.18 4.29
CA LYS A 57 -7.59 -17.03 5.47
C LYS A 57 -6.42 -17.97 5.79
N ALA A 58 -5.62 -18.34 4.80
CA ALA A 58 -4.47 -19.22 5.03
C ALA A 58 -3.39 -18.50 5.84
N GLU A 59 -2.58 -19.28 6.54
CA GLU A 59 -1.50 -18.77 7.40
C GLU A 59 -0.53 -17.85 6.63
N THR A 60 -0.25 -18.20 5.37
CA THR A 60 0.66 -17.44 4.50
C THR A 60 -0.01 -16.30 3.74
N GLU A 61 -1.30 -16.06 3.95
CA GLU A 61 -2.06 -14.96 3.32
C GLU A 61 -2.19 -13.75 4.27
N ARG A 62 -1.25 -13.60 5.20
CA ARG A 62 -1.15 -12.46 6.11
C ARG A 62 0.29 -12.12 6.50
N GLY A 63 0.47 -10.99 7.17
CA GLY A 63 1.74 -10.53 7.73
C GLY A 63 2.55 -9.67 6.77
N LEU A 64 3.83 -9.49 7.08
CA LEU A 64 4.77 -8.68 6.27
C LEU A 64 5.97 -9.48 5.78
N SER A 65 5.80 -10.81 5.70
CA SER A 65 6.78 -11.69 5.04
C SER A 65 6.95 -11.29 3.58
N ARG A 66 8.13 -11.57 3.02
CA ARG A 66 8.42 -11.32 1.60
C ARG A 66 7.39 -12.00 0.69
N LYS A 67 6.98 -13.21 1.05
CA LYS A 67 5.93 -13.96 0.33
C LYS A 67 4.65 -13.14 0.26
N HIS A 68 4.13 -12.72 1.40
CA HIS A 68 2.84 -12.04 1.45
C HIS A 68 2.90 -10.62 0.85
N ILE A 69 3.98 -9.85 1.06
CA ILE A 69 4.13 -8.52 0.46
C ILE A 69 4.04 -8.60 -1.08
N ILE A 70 4.75 -9.56 -1.68
CA ILE A 70 4.77 -9.71 -3.14
C ILE A 70 3.42 -10.24 -3.65
N GLU A 71 2.88 -11.29 -3.02
CA GLU A 71 1.63 -11.93 -3.46
C GLU A 71 0.42 -11.02 -3.23
N GLY A 72 0.33 -10.39 -2.06
CA GLY A 72 -0.71 -9.45 -1.69
C GLY A 72 -0.73 -8.23 -2.59
N LEU A 73 0.44 -7.59 -2.83
CA LEU A 73 0.49 -6.43 -3.73
C LEU A 73 0.15 -6.80 -5.17
N LYS A 74 0.59 -7.95 -5.69
CA LYS A 74 0.18 -8.44 -7.02
C LYS A 74 -1.34 -8.58 -7.11
N ALA A 75 -1.97 -9.19 -6.12
CA ALA A 75 -3.41 -9.36 -6.08
C ALA A 75 -4.16 -8.01 -5.96
N SER A 76 -3.62 -7.07 -5.19
CA SER A 76 -4.16 -5.70 -5.10
C SER A 76 -4.09 -4.96 -6.44
N LEU A 77 -2.96 -5.03 -7.14
CA LEU A 77 -2.78 -4.41 -8.46
C LEU A 77 -3.74 -4.99 -9.50
N GLU A 78 -3.94 -6.31 -9.48
CA GLU A 78 -4.92 -6.99 -10.33
C GLU A 78 -6.34 -6.49 -10.06
N ARG A 79 -6.76 -6.40 -8.78
CA ARG A 79 -8.07 -5.87 -8.40
C ARG A 79 -8.24 -4.39 -8.79
N LEU A 80 -7.19 -3.59 -8.63
CA LEU A 80 -7.17 -2.18 -9.01
C LEU A 80 -7.11 -1.95 -10.53
N GLN A 81 -6.75 -2.97 -11.31
CA GLN A 81 -6.46 -2.84 -12.74
C GLN A 81 -5.36 -1.80 -13.02
N LEU A 82 -4.33 -1.76 -12.16
CA LEU A 82 -3.19 -0.84 -12.24
C LEU A 82 -1.88 -1.63 -12.33
N GLU A 83 -0.90 -1.08 -13.03
CA GLU A 83 0.46 -1.64 -13.06
C GLU A 83 1.23 -1.35 -11.77
N TYR A 84 0.94 -0.22 -11.13
CA TYR A 84 1.57 0.20 -9.88
C TYR A 84 0.66 1.07 -9.01
N VAL A 85 0.96 1.09 -7.70
CA VAL A 85 0.45 2.07 -6.73
C VAL A 85 1.53 3.12 -6.43
N ASP A 86 1.14 4.32 -6.01
CA ASP A 86 2.11 5.36 -5.66
C ASP A 86 2.77 5.07 -4.31
N VAL A 87 1.99 4.58 -3.33
CA VAL A 87 2.53 4.12 -2.05
C VAL A 87 1.91 2.79 -1.66
N VAL A 88 2.74 1.78 -1.40
CA VAL A 88 2.33 0.56 -0.70
C VAL A 88 2.64 0.67 0.78
N PHE A 89 1.64 0.48 1.63
CA PHE A 89 1.79 0.53 3.08
C PHE A 89 1.86 -0.86 3.69
N ALA A 90 2.70 -1.01 4.72
CA ALA A 90 2.47 -2.02 5.75
C ALA A 90 1.27 -1.60 6.60
N ASN A 91 0.18 -2.38 6.61
CA ASN A 91 -1.07 -1.99 7.30
C ASN A 91 -0.94 -1.94 8.83
N ARG A 92 0.03 -2.66 9.40
CA ARG A 92 0.39 -2.70 10.82
C ARG A 92 1.77 -3.35 11.00
N PRO A 93 2.41 -3.28 12.18
CA PRO A 93 3.61 -4.06 12.46
C PRO A 93 3.33 -5.57 12.42
N ASP A 94 4.31 -6.35 11.98
CA ASP A 94 4.29 -7.81 12.04
C ASP A 94 5.33 -8.32 13.05
N PRO A 95 4.92 -8.81 14.23
CA PRO A 95 5.85 -9.32 15.22
C PRO A 95 6.54 -10.64 14.81
N ASN A 96 6.07 -11.29 13.75
CA ASN A 96 6.58 -12.59 13.29
C ASN A 96 7.55 -12.48 12.11
N THR A 97 7.71 -11.28 11.52
CA THR A 97 8.62 -11.05 10.40
C THR A 97 9.73 -10.08 10.80
N PRO A 98 11.01 -10.44 10.65
CA PRO A 98 12.12 -9.51 10.92
C PRO A 98 12.08 -8.27 10.01
N MET A 99 12.46 -7.12 10.57
CA MET A 99 12.45 -5.84 9.86
C MET A 99 13.20 -5.86 8.53
N GLU A 100 14.38 -6.50 8.50
CA GLU A 100 15.18 -6.64 7.29
C GLU A 100 14.43 -7.31 6.15
N GLU A 101 13.66 -8.36 6.43
CA GLU A 101 12.88 -9.06 5.41
C GLU A 101 11.80 -8.15 4.83
N THR A 102 11.04 -7.45 5.69
CA THR A 102 10.01 -6.50 5.27
C THR A 102 10.60 -5.36 4.43
N VAL A 103 11.68 -4.72 4.88
CA VAL A 103 12.31 -3.59 4.14
C VAL A 103 12.87 -4.06 2.79
N ARG A 104 13.48 -5.26 2.72
CA ARG A 104 13.93 -5.85 1.46
C ARG A 104 12.77 -6.17 0.52
N ALA A 105 11.65 -6.66 1.04
CA ALA A 105 10.46 -6.95 0.24
C ALA A 105 9.80 -5.67 -0.31
N MET A 106 9.66 -4.63 0.53
CA MET A 106 9.17 -3.32 0.11
C MET A 106 10.08 -2.67 -0.95
N THR A 107 11.39 -2.72 -0.73
CA THR A 107 12.38 -2.26 -1.72
C THR A 107 12.29 -3.04 -3.02
N HIS A 108 12.07 -4.36 -2.94
CA HIS A 108 11.94 -5.20 -4.12
C HIS A 108 10.72 -4.83 -4.96
N VAL A 109 9.53 -4.67 -4.37
CA VAL A 109 8.32 -4.32 -5.14
C VAL A 109 8.43 -2.93 -5.78
N ILE A 110 9.17 -2.00 -5.16
CA ILE A 110 9.51 -0.71 -5.77
C ILE A 110 10.43 -0.91 -6.99
N ASN A 111 11.50 -1.68 -6.84
CA ASN A 111 12.44 -1.95 -7.93
C ASN A 111 11.81 -2.76 -9.08
N GLN A 112 10.73 -3.50 -8.83
CA GLN A 112 9.93 -4.17 -9.85
C GLN A 112 8.90 -3.25 -10.53
N GLY A 113 8.83 -1.97 -10.12
CA GLY A 113 7.87 -1.01 -10.66
C GLY A 113 6.43 -1.26 -10.22
N MET A 114 6.19 -2.04 -9.16
CA MET A 114 4.84 -2.32 -8.63
C MET A 114 4.37 -1.24 -7.66
N ALA A 115 5.30 -0.47 -7.08
CA ALA A 115 5.02 0.69 -6.26
C ALA A 115 6.06 1.79 -6.52
N MET A 116 5.69 3.06 -6.40
CA MET A 116 6.69 4.16 -6.47
C MET A 116 7.43 4.29 -5.14
N TYR A 117 6.71 4.18 -4.02
CA TYR A 117 7.24 4.31 -2.66
C TYR A 117 6.57 3.31 -1.72
N TRP A 118 7.06 3.25 -0.49
CA TRP A 118 6.40 2.52 0.59
C TRP A 118 6.29 3.34 1.88
N GLY A 119 5.36 2.96 2.74
CA GLY A 119 5.12 3.60 4.02
C GLY A 119 4.67 2.62 5.10
N THR A 120 4.55 3.13 6.31
CA THR A 120 4.11 2.39 7.50
C THR A 120 2.74 2.88 7.94
N SER A 121 2.02 2.07 8.72
CA SER A 121 0.75 2.45 9.33
C SER A 121 0.60 1.73 10.65
N ARG A 122 0.28 2.47 11.72
CA ARG A 122 0.19 1.97 13.10
C ARG A 122 1.52 1.48 13.67
N TRP A 123 2.63 1.96 13.12
CA TRP A 123 3.96 1.65 13.65
C TRP A 123 4.34 2.66 14.72
N SER A 124 5.04 2.19 15.75
CA SER A 124 5.68 3.07 16.72
C SER A 124 6.83 3.83 16.07
N SER A 125 7.19 4.98 16.64
CA SER A 125 8.38 5.73 16.21
C SER A 125 9.67 4.90 16.26
N MET A 126 9.76 3.95 17.19
CA MET A 126 10.90 3.03 17.31
C MET A 126 10.96 2.06 16.13
N GLU A 127 9.86 1.43 15.76
CA GLU A 127 9.80 0.50 14.61
C GLU A 127 10.07 1.24 13.29
N ILE A 128 9.57 2.48 13.15
CA ILE A 128 9.88 3.33 11.97
C ILE A 128 11.38 3.63 11.90
N MET A 129 12.00 3.95 13.04
CA MET A 129 13.44 4.19 13.11
C MET A 129 14.25 2.91 12.81
N GLU A 130 13.78 1.75 13.26
CA GLU A 130 14.39 0.46 12.95
C GLU A 130 14.35 0.18 11.43
N ALA A 131 13.20 0.39 10.78
CA ALA A 131 13.08 0.28 9.32
C ALA A 131 14.05 1.22 8.59
N TYR A 132 14.16 2.47 9.05
CA TYR A 132 15.10 3.44 8.48
C TYR A 132 16.55 3.00 8.68
N SER A 133 16.91 2.50 9.87
CA SER A 133 18.25 1.99 10.19
C SER A 133 18.64 0.82 9.29
N VAL A 134 17.76 -0.18 9.15
CA VAL A 134 17.92 -1.32 8.24
C VAL A 134 18.11 -0.83 6.80
N ALA A 135 17.28 0.12 6.35
CA ALA A 135 17.39 0.65 5.00
C ALA A 135 18.75 1.31 4.75
N ARG A 136 19.27 2.09 5.71
CA ARG A 136 20.59 2.72 5.61
C ARG A 136 21.72 1.69 5.64
N GLN A 137 21.66 0.71 6.54
CA GLN A 137 22.69 -0.32 6.68
C GLN A 137 22.86 -1.15 5.41
N PHE A 138 21.76 -1.49 4.74
CA PHE A 138 21.77 -2.39 3.58
C PHE A 138 21.55 -1.69 2.24
N ASN A 139 21.62 -0.36 2.19
CA ASN A 139 21.38 0.46 1.00
C ASN A 139 20.04 0.13 0.30
N LEU A 140 18.97 0.08 1.09
CA LEU A 140 17.60 -0.16 0.66
C LEU A 140 16.78 1.12 0.71
N THR A 141 15.54 1.08 0.21
CA THR A 141 14.64 2.24 0.21
C THR A 141 13.98 2.40 1.58
N PRO A 142 14.15 3.52 2.31
CA PRO A 142 13.45 3.77 3.57
C PRO A 142 11.97 4.14 3.35
N PRO A 143 11.10 4.01 4.37
CA PRO A 143 9.70 4.42 4.26
C PRO A 143 9.60 5.95 4.19
N ILE A 144 8.62 6.48 3.44
CA ILE A 144 8.46 7.94 3.23
C ILE A 144 7.37 8.57 4.09
N CYS A 145 6.48 7.77 4.67
CA CYS A 145 5.33 8.25 5.43
C CYS A 145 4.84 7.20 6.44
N GLU A 146 4.20 7.70 7.49
CA GLU A 146 3.42 6.93 8.45
C GLU A 146 1.96 7.37 8.35
N GLN A 147 1.05 6.42 8.12
CA GLN A 147 -0.38 6.69 8.16
C GLN A 147 -0.92 6.40 9.57
N ALA A 148 -0.92 7.43 10.40
CA ALA A 148 -1.37 7.40 11.79
C ALA A 148 -2.81 7.92 11.98
N GLU A 149 -3.46 7.42 13.01
CA GLU A 149 -4.71 7.98 13.52
C GLU A 149 -4.46 9.36 14.16
N TYR A 150 -5.31 10.35 13.85
CA TYR A 150 -5.23 11.68 14.44
C TYR A 150 -6.59 12.38 14.44
N HIS A 151 -7.07 12.79 15.61
CA HIS A 151 -8.28 13.59 15.84
C HIS A 151 -8.20 14.27 17.24
N MET A 152 -9.11 15.21 17.54
CA MET A 152 -9.15 15.98 18.80
C MET A 152 -9.96 15.30 19.90
#